data_AF-A0A935CM38-F1
#
_entry.id   AF-A0A935CM38-F1
#
_cell.length_a   1.000
_cell.length_b   1.000
_cell.length_c   1.000
_cell.angle_alpha   90.00
_cell.angle_beta   90.00
_cell.angle_gamma   90.00
#
_symmetry.space_group_name_H-M   'P 1'
#
loop_
_entity.id
_entity.type
_entity.pdbx_description
1 polymer ?
#
loop_
_entity_poly.entity_id
_entity_poly.type
_entity_poly.pdbx_seq_one_letter_code
_entity_poly.pdbx_strand_id
1 'polypeptide(L)'
;MTILRLPLPGGQTTIINQRPESTTIMLDAQTMFTFDAAGRLHGAFVQGSTFRRSLANAILEKRPGPPAGLSSRQRRFLTPAEVQALEQRAYDTAAEVLAHIQDQGDASAGQAPAAILAALARVASCNYDKLEDEREVYERLYKPVTILPPDQYLALYLQATEGLRLRCMQLLRLLP
;
A
#
# COMPACT_ATOMS: atom_id res chain seq x y z
N MET A 1 -13.71 9.82 8.62
CA MET A 1 -12.25 9.96 8.82
C MET A 1 -12.03 10.00 10.31
N THR A 2 -11.20 9.10 10.82
CA THR A 2 -10.93 8.95 12.26
C THR A 2 -9.43 9.02 12.48
N ILE A 3 -8.99 9.90 13.37
CA ILE A 3 -7.56 10.08 13.66
C ILE A 3 -7.32 9.72 15.12
N LEU A 4 -6.29 8.92 15.37
CA LEU A 4 -5.80 8.57 16.70
C LEU A 4 -4.33 8.97 16.81
N ARG A 5 -3.97 9.56 17.95
CA ARG A 5 -2.59 9.89 18.30
C ARG A 5 -2.20 9.03 19.49
N LEU A 6 -1.14 8.24 19.33
CA LEU A 6 -0.67 7.30 20.35
C LEU A 6 0.77 7.62 20.71
N PRO A 7 1.07 7.89 21.99
CA PRO A 7 2.45 7.97 22.44
C PRO A 7 3.05 6.55 22.46
N LEU A 8 4.10 6.31 21.67
CA LEU A 8 4.87 5.07 21.72
C LEU A 8 5.94 5.13 22.83
N PRO A 9 6.42 3.97 23.32
CA PRO A 9 7.58 3.90 24.21
C PRO A 9 8.78 4.58 23.54
N GLY A 10 9.29 5.66 24.14
CA GLY A 10 10.37 6.49 23.56
C GLY A 10 9.98 7.94 23.26
N GLY A 11 8.75 8.36 23.60
CA GLY A 11 8.32 9.77 23.54
C GLY A 11 7.91 10.25 22.15
N GLN A 12 7.92 9.37 21.14
CA GLN A 12 7.42 9.65 19.81
C GLN A 12 5.90 9.42 19.77
N THR A 13 5.17 10.29 19.05
CA THR A 13 3.72 10.15 18.88
C THR A 13 3.43 9.57 17.49
N THR A 14 2.92 8.34 17.46
CA THR A 14 2.39 7.73 16.24
C THR A 14 1.01 8.30 15.93
N ILE A 15 0.79 8.69 14.68
CA ILE A 15 -0.51 9.17 14.20
C ILE A 15 -1.10 8.11 13.28
N ILE A 16 -2.31 7.67 13.60
CA ILE A 16 -3.08 6.75 12.77
C ILE A 16 -4.23 7.53 12.15
N ASN A 17 -4.28 7.55 10.83
CA ASN A 17 -5.37 8.16 10.08
C ASN A 17 -6.15 7.07 9.34
N GLN A 18 -7.38 6.84 9.77
CA GLN A 18 -8.27 5.85 9.20
C GLN A 18 -9.35 6.51 8.36
N ARG A 19 -9.48 6.01 7.13
CA ARG A 19 -10.55 6.32 6.18
C ARG A 19 -11.15 5.01 5.67
N PRO A 20 -12.37 5.01 5.12
CA PRO A 20 -12.97 3.81 4.54
C PRO A 20 -12.08 3.11 3.50
N GLU A 21 -11.38 3.89 2.67
CA GLU A 21 -10.56 3.43 1.55
C GLU A 21 -9.10 3.13 1.93
N SER A 22 -8.61 3.68 3.04
CA SER A 22 -7.19 3.61 3.39
C SER A 22 -6.92 3.79 4.88
N THR A 23 -5.87 3.13 5.36
CA THR A 23 -5.33 3.32 6.70
C THR A 23 -3.89 3.78 6.60
N THR A 24 -3.54 4.90 7.22
CA THR A 24 -2.17 5.42 7.25
C THR A 24 -1.64 5.40 8.67
N ILE A 25 -0.47 4.81 8.85
CA ILE A 25 0.31 4.79 10.10
C ILE A 25 1.52 5.69 9.88
N MET A 26 1.61 6.78 10.62
CA MET A 26 2.74 7.70 10.62
C MET A 26 3.49 7.54 11.94
N LEU A 27 4.71 7.01 11.89
CA LEU A 27 5.56 6.83 13.07
C LEU A 27 6.26 8.13 13.45
N ASP A 28 6.78 8.83 12.44
CA ASP A 28 7.48 10.09 12.55
C ASP A 28 7.38 10.89 11.23
N ALA A 29 8.11 11.99 11.12
CA ALA A 29 8.14 12.82 9.91
C ALA A 29 8.84 12.16 8.71
N GLN A 30 9.59 11.07 8.93
CA GLN A 30 10.40 10.37 7.93
C GLN A 30 9.84 8.99 7.55
N THR A 31 8.89 8.45 8.31
CA THR A 31 8.38 7.10 8.17
C THR A 31 6.86 7.06 8.26
N MET A 32 6.21 6.75 7.13
CA MET A 32 4.78 6.50 7.08
C MET A 32 4.46 5.30 6.18
N PHE A 33 3.46 4.51 6.57
CA PHE A 33 2.92 3.39 5.79
C PHE A 33 1.45 3.65 5.49
N THR A 34 1.03 3.39 4.26
CA THR A 34 -0.36 3.53 3.82
C THR A 34 -0.83 2.21 3.28
N PHE A 35 -1.95 1.73 3.81
CA PHE A 35 -2.61 0.50 3.47
C PHE A 35 -3.96 0.78 2.80
N ASP A 36 -4.37 -0.08 1.89
CA ASP A 36 -5.71 -0.03 1.31
C ASP A 36 -6.79 -0.57 2.27
N ALA A 37 -8.05 -0.55 1.85
CA ALA A 37 -9.17 -1.05 2.66
C ALA A 37 -9.05 -2.55 3.02
N ALA A 38 -8.36 -3.34 2.19
CA ALA A 38 -8.11 -4.77 2.42
C ALA A 38 -6.93 -5.02 3.36
N GLY A 39 -6.18 -3.97 3.73
CA GLY A 39 -5.02 -4.05 4.61
C GLY A 39 -3.70 -4.26 3.87
N ARG A 40 -3.69 -4.23 2.53
CA ARG A 40 -2.48 -4.43 1.73
C ARG A 40 -1.66 -3.16 1.71
N LEU A 41 -0.33 -3.28 1.78
CA LEU A 41 0.55 -2.14 1.58
C LEU A 41 0.23 -1.47 0.23
N HIS A 42 -0.04 -0.17 0.25
CA HIS A 42 -0.35 0.60 -0.96
C HIS A 42 0.77 1.60 -1.28
N GLY A 43 1.38 2.16 -0.23
CA GLY A 43 2.58 2.97 -0.36
C GLY A 43 3.25 3.21 0.97
N ALA A 44 4.50 3.66 0.90
CA ALA A 44 5.26 4.06 2.08
C ALA A 44 6.05 5.33 1.77
N PHE A 45 6.39 6.07 2.81
CA PHE A 45 7.43 7.08 2.78
C PHE A 45 8.45 6.70 3.83
N VAL A 46 9.71 6.52 3.43
CA VAL A 46 10.78 6.14 4.35
C VAL A 46 12.01 6.96 3.97
N GLN A 47 12.50 7.78 4.90
CA GLN A 47 13.76 8.53 4.79
C GLN A 47 13.89 9.33 3.47
N GLY A 48 12.83 10.04 3.08
CA GLY A 48 12.83 10.86 1.85
C GLY A 48 12.49 10.11 0.55
N SER A 49 12.39 8.78 0.59
CA SER A 49 11.95 7.95 -0.54
C SER A 49 10.46 7.64 -0.43
N THR A 50 9.74 7.73 -1.55
CA THR A 50 8.34 7.29 -1.67
C THR A 50 8.27 5.95 -2.38
N PHE A 51 7.59 4.99 -1.77
CA PHE A 51 7.40 3.64 -2.28
C PHE A 51 5.94 3.45 -2.69
N ARG A 52 5.72 2.77 -3.82
CA ARG A 52 4.39 2.45 -4.33
C ARG A 52 4.37 0.99 -4.76
N ARG A 53 3.43 0.23 -4.21
CA ARG A 53 3.23 -1.18 -4.54
C ARG A 53 2.21 -1.30 -5.68
N SER A 54 2.50 -2.17 -6.64
CA SER A 54 1.58 -2.57 -7.70
C SER A 54 0.74 -3.78 -7.29
N LEU A 55 -0.27 -4.13 -8.08
CA LEU A 55 -1.02 -5.39 -7.89
C LEU A 55 -0.17 -6.65 -8.12
N ALA A 56 0.94 -6.53 -8.86
CA ALA A 56 1.89 -7.61 -9.10
C ALA A 56 2.97 -7.71 -8.00
N ASN A 57 2.71 -7.16 -6.81
CA ASN A 57 3.65 -7.07 -5.69
C ASN A 57 5.00 -6.38 -5.99
N ALA A 58 5.13 -5.70 -7.13
CA ALA A 58 6.33 -4.94 -7.44
C ALA A 58 6.29 -3.57 -6.74
N ILE A 59 7.38 -3.18 -6.10
CA ILE A 59 7.47 -1.89 -5.41
C ILE A 59 8.39 -0.94 -6.18
N LEU A 60 7.83 0.20 -6.57
CA LEU A 60 8.57 1.31 -7.18
C LEU A 60 9.01 2.30 -6.11
N GLU A 61 10.31 2.44 -5.92
CA GLU A 61 10.93 3.52 -5.17
C GLU A 61 11.02 4.79 -6.05
N LYS A 62 10.63 5.93 -5.49
CA LYS A 62 10.80 7.27 -6.07
C LYS A 62 11.57 8.13 -5.07
N ARG A 63 12.76 8.59 -5.47
CA ARG A 63 13.64 9.39 -4.61
C ARG A 63 14.10 10.67 -5.31
N PRO A 64 14.44 11.73 -4.55
CA PRO A 64 15.16 12.87 -5.11
C PRO A 64 16.51 12.42 -5.69
N GLY A 65 16.91 12.98 -6.82
CA GLY A 65 18.23 12.78 -7.42
C GLY A 65 19.15 14.00 -7.19
N PRO A 66 20.46 13.87 -7.50
CA PRO A 66 21.44 14.95 -7.31
C PRO A 66 21.13 16.20 -8.18
N PRO A 67 21.69 17.40 -7.85
CA PRO A 67 21.18 18.71 -8.32
C PRO A 67 21.62 19.04 -9.76
N ALA A 68 20.98 19.92 -10.54
CA ALA A 68 19.90 20.90 -10.29
C ALA A 68 18.89 20.96 -11.45
N GLY A 69 17.59 21.05 -11.13
CA GLY A 69 16.50 21.22 -12.09
C GLY A 69 15.23 20.46 -11.69
N LEU A 70 14.06 20.88 -12.20
CA LEU A 70 12.72 20.36 -11.84
C LEU A 70 12.51 18.84 -12.10
N SER A 71 13.49 18.11 -12.63
CA SER A 71 13.29 16.76 -13.21
C SER A 71 14.18 15.65 -12.66
N SER A 72 15.05 15.86 -11.67
CA SER A 72 15.96 14.79 -11.23
C SER A 72 15.32 13.75 -10.28
N ARG A 73 14.05 13.35 -10.48
CA ARG A 73 13.46 12.24 -9.69
C ARG A 73 13.98 10.91 -10.21
N GLN A 74 14.70 10.17 -9.38
CA GLN A 74 15.10 8.80 -9.70
C GLN A 74 13.99 7.82 -9.33
N ARG A 75 13.82 6.80 -10.16
CA ARG A 75 12.84 5.74 -9.96
C ARG A 75 13.52 4.38 -10.14
N ARG A 76 13.26 3.44 -9.25
CA ARG A 76 13.84 2.10 -9.28
C ARG A 76 12.84 1.09 -8.73
N PHE A 77 12.73 -0.07 -9.36
CA PHE A 77 12.02 -1.19 -8.75
C PHE A 77 12.90 -1.87 -7.70
N LEU A 78 12.31 -2.15 -6.54
CA LEU A 78 12.97 -2.90 -5.48
C LEU A 78 13.19 -4.35 -5.93
N THR A 79 14.28 -4.94 -5.44
CA THR A 79 14.54 -6.38 -5.55
C THR A 79 13.55 -7.17 -4.67
N PRO A 80 13.32 -8.46 -4.92
CA PRO A 80 12.41 -9.26 -4.10
C PRO A 80 12.74 -9.24 -2.60
N ALA A 81 14.03 -9.29 -2.25
CA ALA A 81 14.47 -9.18 -0.86
C ALA A 81 14.16 -7.80 -0.23
N GLU A 82 14.32 -6.71 -0.99
CA GLU A 82 13.96 -5.37 -0.54
C GLU A 82 12.43 -5.20 -0.40
N VAL A 83 11.64 -5.80 -1.29
CA VAL A 83 10.17 -5.83 -1.18
C VAL A 83 9.76 -6.53 0.11
N GLN A 84 10.24 -7.75 0.32
CA GLN A 84 9.93 -8.54 1.51
C GLN A 84 10.30 -7.79 2.79
N ALA A 85 11.49 -7.19 2.85
CA ALA A 85 11.94 -6.44 4.02
C ALA A 85 11.05 -5.21 4.30
N LEU A 86 10.64 -4.47 3.27
CA LEU A 86 9.79 -3.31 3.43
C LEU A 86 8.38 -3.68 3.89
N GLU A 87 7.80 -4.74 3.31
CA GLU A 87 6.48 -5.24 3.67
C GLU A 87 6.46 -5.81 5.08
N GLN A 88 7.44 -6.65 5.42
CA GLN A 88 7.58 -7.20 6.77
C GLN A 88 7.65 -6.07 7.81
N ARG A 89 8.51 -5.07 7.57
CA ARG A 89 8.61 -3.90 8.45
C ARG A 89 7.26 -3.17 8.59
N ALA A 90 6.51 -3.00 7.50
CA ALA A 90 5.23 -2.31 7.54
C ALA A 90 4.17 -3.07 8.35
N TYR A 91 4.11 -4.39 8.21
CA TYR A 91 3.16 -5.24 8.94
C TYR A 91 3.55 -5.45 10.40
N ASP A 92 4.84 -5.63 10.70
CA ASP A 92 5.36 -5.67 12.07
C ASP A 92 5.02 -4.38 12.82
N THR A 93 5.24 -3.22 12.17
CA THR A 93 4.85 -1.91 12.71
C THR A 93 3.34 -1.86 13.03
N ALA A 94 2.50 -2.35 12.13
CA ALA A 94 1.05 -2.34 12.35
C ALA A 94 0.63 -3.26 13.50
N ALA A 95 1.28 -4.42 13.64
CA ALA A 95 1.05 -5.36 14.72
C ALA A 95 1.50 -4.80 16.08
N GLU A 96 2.68 -4.17 16.14
CA GLU A 96 3.19 -3.48 17.34
C GLU A 96 2.25 -2.37 17.79
N VAL A 97 1.77 -1.54 16.85
CA VAL A 97 0.81 -0.47 17.15
C VAL A 97 -0.51 -1.04 17.66
N LEU A 98 -1.01 -2.13 17.05
CA LEU A 98 -2.24 -2.78 17.51
C LEU A 98 -2.09 -3.34 18.93
N ALA A 99 -1.00 -4.07 19.19
CA ALA A 99 -0.71 -4.63 20.52
C ALA A 99 -0.61 -3.52 21.57
N HIS A 100 0.08 -2.42 21.25
CA HIS A 100 0.21 -1.29 22.16
C HIS A 100 -1.15 -0.64 22.51
N ILE A 101 -2.06 -0.53 21.54
CA ILE A 101 -3.41 -0.03 21.78
C ILE A 101 -4.20 -1.00 22.68
N GLN A 102 -4.06 -2.31 22.45
CA GLN A 102 -4.76 -3.32 23.25
C GLN A 102 -4.26 -3.31 24.70
N ASP A 103 -2.94 -3.25 24.91
CA ASP A 103 -2.33 -3.20 26.24
C ASP A 103 -2.72 -1.92 27.02
N GLN A 104 -2.82 -0.77 26.34
CA GLN A 104 -3.25 0.48 26.97
C GLN A 104 -4.77 0.59 27.15
N GLY A 105 -5.55 -0.12 26.33
CA GLY A 105 -7.01 -0.10 26.32
C GLY A 105 -7.66 -0.65 27.60
N ASP A 106 -6.92 -1.47 28.37
CA ASP A 106 -7.36 -1.97 29.67
C ASP A 106 -7.01 -1.02 30.83
N ALA A 107 -6.06 -0.10 30.65
CA ALA A 107 -5.48 0.71 31.73
C ALA A 107 -5.78 2.22 31.66
N SER A 108 -6.31 2.77 30.56
CA SER A 108 -6.61 4.20 30.46
C SER A 108 -7.85 4.53 29.65
N ALA A 109 -8.67 5.42 30.21
CA ALA A 109 -10.01 5.84 29.79
C ALA A 109 -10.05 6.60 28.44
N GLY A 110 -9.71 5.90 27.35
CA GLY A 110 -9.87 6.37 25.98
C GLY A 110 -9.80 5.19 25.02
N GLN A 111 -10.90 4.44 24.90
CA GLN A 111 -10.96 3.31 23.95
C GLN A 111 -10.63 3.82 22.55
N ALA A 112 -9.62 3.21 21.91
CA ALA A 112 -9.35 3.48 20.52
C ALA A 112 -10.62 3.24 19.69
N PRO A 113 -10.94 4.14 18.72
CA PRO A 113 -12.14 3.97 17.92
C PRO A 113 -12.20 2.59 17.26
N ALA A 114 -13.34 1.91 17.36
CA ALA A 114 -13.51 0.55 16.82
C ALA A 114 -13.14 0.43 15.33
N ALA A 115 -13.35 1.50 14.54
CA ALA A 115 -12.95 1.55 13.14
C ALA A 115 -11.42 1.45 12.94
N ILE A 116 -10.63 2.04 13.84
CA ILE A 116 -9.16 1.97 13.82
C ILE A 116 -8.70 0.58 14.23
N LEU A 117 -9.25 0.03 15.32
CA LEU A 117 -8.94 -1.34 15.77
C LEU A 117 -9.23 -2.36 14.67
N ALA A 118 -10.41 -2.29 14.05
CA ALA A 118 -10.79 -3.18 12.95
C ALA A 118 -9.87 -3.01 11.72
N ALA A 119 -9.45 -1.78 11.41
CA ALA A 119 -8.54 -1.52 10.30
C ALA A 119 -7.13 -2.06 10.56
N LEU A 120 -6.59 -1.82 11.76
CA LEU A 120 -5.28 -2.34 12.17
C LEU A 120 -5.29 -3.88 12.23
N ALA A 121 -6.36 -4.50 12.73
CA ALA A 121 -6.49 -5.95 12.73
C ALA A 121 -6.48 -6.53 11.30
N ARG A 122 -7.14 -5.86 10.33
CA ARG A 122 -7.07 -6.25 8.91
C ARG A 122 -5.64 -6.13 8.37
N VAL A 123 -4.95 -5.02 8.63
CA VAL A 123 -3.56 -4.83 8.21
C VAL A 123 -2.65 -5.89 8.82
N ALA A 124 -2.76 -6.15 10.13
CA ALA A 124 -1.95 -7.12 10.85
C ALA A 124 -2.22 -8.58 10.43
N SER A 125 -3.36 -8.85 9.79
CA SER A 125 -3.66 -10.17 9.19
C SER A 125 -3.02 -10.39 7.82
N CYS A 126 -2.32 -9.40 7.28
CA CYS A 126 -1.58 -9.51 6.03
C CYS A 126 -0.08 -9.71 6.31
N ASN A 127 0.60 -10.35 5.35
CA ASN A 127 2.03 -10.60 5.37
C ASN A 127 2.53 -10.69 3.93
N TYR A 128 3.84 -10.85 3.77
CA TYR A 128 4.48 -10.99 2.46
C TYR A 128 3.92 -12.18 1.66
N ASP A 129 3.80 -13.36 2.27
CA ASP A 129 3.36 -14.58 1.58
C ASP A 129 1.96 -14.43 0.97
N LYS A 130 1.03 -13.82 1.71
CA LYS A 130 -0.32 -13.52 1.22
C LYS A 130 -0.31 -12.56 0.03
N LEU A 131 0.59 -11.58 0.04
CA LEU A 131 0.73 -10.65 -1.09
C LEU A 131 1.36 -11.31 -2.32
N GLU A 132 2.23 -12.30 -2.12
CA GLU A 132 2.78 -13.14 -3.19
C GLU A 132 1.73 -14.09 -3.77
N ASP A 133 0.89 -14.71 -2.94
CA ASP A 133 -0.25 -15.51 -3.40
C ASP A 133 -1.20 -14.65 -4.26
N GLU A 134 -1.47 -13.42 -3.84
CA GLU A 134 -2.24 -12.45 -4.63
C GLU A 134 -1.54 -12.08 -5.94
N ARG A 135 -0.21 -11.94 -5.95
CA ARG A 135 0.57 -11.72 -7.19
C ARG A 135 0.38 -12.88 -8.16
N GLU A 136 0.47 -14.12 -7.69
CA GLU A 136 0.27 -15.29 -8.54
C GLU A 136 -1.15 -15.37 -9.12
N VAL A 137 -2.17 -15.01 -8.32
CA VAL A 137 -3.54 -14.85 -8.83
C VAL A 137 -3.59 -13.75 -9.89
N TYR A 138 -2.99 -12.59 -9.61
CA TYR A 138 -2.98 -11.46 -10.53
C TYR A 138 -2.30 -11.82 -11.86
N GLU A 139 -1.13 -12.47 -11.84
CA GLU A 139 -0.41 -12.87 -13.05
C GLU A 139 -1.12 -13.97 -13.84
N ARG A 140 -1.86 -14.86 -13.17
CA ARG A 140 -2.72 -15.84 -13.85
C ARG A 140 -3.89 -15.19 -14.58
N LEU A 141 -4.50 -14.16 -13.98
CA LEU A 141 -5.66 -13.46 -14.53
C LEU A 141 -5.28 -12.39 -15.58
N TYR A 142 -4.17 -11.69 -15.35
CA TYR A 142 -3.70 -10.60 -16.19
C TYR A 142 -2.41 -10.99 -16.90
N LYS A 143 -2.54 -11.43 -18.15
CA LYS A 143 -1.39 -11.57 -19.04
C LYS A 143 -0.91 -10.17 -19.47
N PRO A 144 0.38 -9.97 -19.79
CA PRO A 144 0.90 -8.69 -20.25
C PRO A 144 0.07 -8.13 -21.42
N VAL A 145 -0.67 -7.05 -21.17
CA VAL A 145 -1.41 -6.35 -22.22
C VAL A 145 -0.39 -5.49 -22.98
N THR A 146 -0.14 -5.82 -24.25
CA THR A 146 0.91 -5.20 -25.09
C THR A 146 0.67 -3.73 -25.43
N ILE A 147 -0.42 -3.13 -24.96
CA ILE A 147 -0.79 -1.77 -25.33
C ILE A 147 -0.40 -0.78 -24.22
N LEU A 148 -0.64 -1.07 -22.93
CA LEU A 148 -0.20 -0.22 -21.80
C LEU A 148 -0.23 -1.02 -20.47
N PRO A 149 0.67 -0.73 -19.49
CA PRO A 149 0.58 -1.30 -18.16
C PRO A 149 -0.68 -0.77 -17.43
N PRO A 150 -1.56 -1.64 -16.92
CA PRO A 150 -2.87 -1.28 -16.37
C PRO A 150 -2.80 -0.40 -15.10
N ASP A 151 -1.65 -0.36 -14.43
CA ASP A 151 -1.43 0.30 -13.14
C ASP A 151 -1.31 1.84 -13.21
N GLN A 152 -1.42 2.45 -14.40
CA GLN A 152 -1.19 3.88 -14.60
C GLN A 152 -2.45 4.77 -14.52
N TYR A 153 -3.67 4.20 -14.43
CA TYR A 153 -4.89 5.00 -14.63
C TYR A 153 -6.02 4.85 -13.60
N LEU A 154 -5.85 4.11 -12.48
CA LEU A 154 -6.96 3.81 -11.57
C LEU A 154 -8.22 3.30 -12.32
N ALA A 155 -8.02 2.54 -13.40
CA ALA A 155 -9.06 2.05 -14.30
C ALA A 155 -9.09 0.52 -14.29
N LEU A 156 -10.28 -0.06 -14.38
CA LEU A 156 -10.48 -1.51 -14.54
C LEU A 156 -10.36 -1.88 -16.02
N TYR A 157 -9.39 -2.72 -16.38
CA TYR A 157 -9.30 -3.31 -17.71
C TYR A 157 -9.82 -4.75 -17.67
N LEU A 158 -10.97 -4.99 -18.32
CA LEU A 158 -11.47 -6.34 -18.52
C LEU A 158 -10.90 -6.90 -19.83
N GLN A 159 -9.97 -7.85 -19.75
CA GLN A 159 -9.51 -8.58 -20.93
C GLN A 159 -10.55 -9.64 -21.28
N ALA A 160 -11.54 -9.27 -22.11
CA ALA A 160 -12.64 -10.17 -22.50
C ALA A 160 -12.21 -11.32 -23.43
N THR A 161 -11.05 -11.22 -24.10
CA THR A 161 -10.55 -12.24 -25.04
C THR A 161 -9.03 -12.35 -25.01
N GLU A 162 -8.51 -13.57 -25.10
CA GLU A 162 -7.09 -13.86 -25.28
C GLU A 162 -6.77 -14.10 -26.78
N GLY A 163 -5.65 -13.56 -27.29
CA GLY A 163 -5.09 -14.02 -28.57
C GLY A 163 -5.61 -13.39 -29.88
N LEU A 164 -6.34 -12.27 -29.86
CA LEU A 164 -6.74 -11.60 -31.09
C LEU A 164 -5.58 -10.81 -31.73
N ARG A 165 -4.92 -11.41 -32.73
CA ARG A 165 -4.08 -10.71 -33.71
C ARG A 165 -4.95 -9.97 -34.74
N LEU A 166 -5.74 -8.98 -34.36
CA LEU A 166 -6.39 -8.13 -35.35
C LEU A 166 -6.35 -6.66 -34.94
N ARG A 167 -5.74 -5.85 -35.81
CA ARG A 167 -6.01 -4.42 -35.94
C ARG A 167 -7.52 -4.25 -36.08
N CYS A 168 -8.22 -3.86 -35.01
CA CYS A 168 -9.52 -3.22 -35.12
C CYS A 168 -9.87 -2.53 -33.80
N MET A 169 -9.66 -1.22 -33.79
CA MET A 169 -10.30 -0.31 -32.86
C MET A 169 -11.79 -0.27 -33.25
N GLN A 170 -12.65 -1.02 -32.56
CA GLN A 170 -14.09 -0.76 -32.56
C GLN A 170 -14.47 -0.21 -31.20
N LEU A 171 -14.70 1.10 -31.20
CA LEU A 171 -15.30 1.86 -30.13
C LEU A 171 -16.72 1.33 -29.92
N LEU A 172 -16.92 0.46 -28.92
CA LEU A 172 -18.27 0.10 -28.49
C LEU A 172 -18.86 1.31 -27.76
N ARG A 173 -19.58 2.17 -28.50
CA ARG A 173 -20.51 3.13 -27.91
C ARG A 173 -21.62 2.32 -27.26
N LEU A 174 -21.61 2.27 -25.93
CA LEU A 174 -22.76 1.84 -25.16
C LEU A 174 -23.70 3.03 -24.94
N LEU A 175 -25.00 2.71 -25.04
CA LEU A 175 -26.20 3.45 -24.61
C LEU A 175 -26.92 4.25 -25.70
N PRO A 176 -28.27 4.32 -25.60
CA PRO A 176 -29.26 3.23 -25.54
C PRO A 176 -29.98 3.02 -26.89
#